data_AF-A0A940R9A0-F1
#
_entry.id   AF-A0A940R9A0-F1
#
_cell.length_a   1.000
_cell.length_b   1.000
_cell.length_c   1.000
_cell.angle_alpha   90.00
_cell.angle_beta   90.00
_cell.angle_gamma   90.00
#
_symmetry.space_group_name_H-M   'P 1'
#
loop_
_entity.id
_entity.type
_entity.pdbx_description
1 polymer ?
#
loop_
_entity_poly.entity_id
_entity_poly.type
_entity_poly.pdbx_seq_one_letter_code
_entity_poly.pdbx_strand_id
1 'polypeptide(L)'
;MKKSTKGISKNWRKVTPSETAIFREMIEKKLGVKRPKRGRPPKAVGAKMTPISIRVHPKVLSWAKKEAKRRGVGYQTVINDVLLKAAA
;
A
#
# COMPACT_ATOMS: atom_id res chain seq x y z
N MET A 1 -26.18 3.02 23.79
CA MET A 1 -25.80 4.42 23.47
C MET A 1 -26.21 4.73 22.03
N LYS A 2 -27.23 5.57 21.80
CA LYS A 2 -27.65 5.99 20.45
C LYS A 2 -26.79 7.18 20.01
N LYS A 3 -25.98 7.03 18.94
CA LYS A 3 -25.20 8.15 18.40
C LYS A 3 -26.15 9.16 17.74
N SER A 4 -26.08 10.40 18.21
CA SER A 4 -26.85 11.54 17.69
C SER A 4 -26.42 11.87 16.26
N THR A 5 -27.33 11.71 15.29
CA THR A 5 -27.17 12.18 13.90
C THR A 5 -27.46 13.69 13.80
N LYS A 6 -26.68 14.50 14.52
CA LYS A 6 -26.70 15.97 14.33
C LYS A 6 -25.85 16.32 13.10
N GLY A 7 -26.47 16.36 11.93
CA GLY A 7 -25.79 16.85 10.72
C GLY A 7 -26.32 16.35 9.37
N ILE A 8 -27.30 15.44 9.34
CA ILE A 8 -27.86 14.95 8.07
C ILE A 8 -29.10 15.77 7.75
N SER A 9 -29.02 16.59 6.69
CA SER A 9 -30.18 17.31 6.14
C SER A 9 -31.27 16.32 5.74
N LYS A 10 -32.55 16.72 5.90
CA LYS A 10 -33.73 15.90 5.59
C LYS A 10 -33.76 15.38 4.14
N ASN A 11 -32.99 16.00 3.25
CA ASN A 11 -32.94 15.71 1.81
C ASN A 11 -31.74 14.85 1.38
N TRP A 12 -30.96 14.31 2.33
CA TRP A 12 -29.81 13.46 1.98
C TRP A 12 -30.25 12.06 1.56
N ARG A 13 -30.04 11.75 0.27
CA ARG A 13 -30.26 10.42 -0.31
C ARG A 13 -28.91 9.71 -0.54
N LYS A 14 -28.87 8.40 -0.29
CA LYS A 14 -27.73 7.56 -0.69
C LYS A 14 -27.71 7.42 -2.21
N VAL A 15 -26.56 7.71 -2.82
CA VAL A 15 -26.32 7.47 -4.25
C VAL A 15 -26.34 5.96 -4.50
N THR A 16 -27.05 5.56 -5.54
CA THR A 16 -27.16 4.17 -6.00
C THR A 16 -25.92 3.75 -6.82
N PRO A 17 -25.65 2.44 -6.93
CA PRO A 17 -24.57 1.96 -7.80
C PRO A 17 -24.73 2.40 -9.26
N SER A 18 -25.97 2.45 -9.77
CA SER A 18 -26.28 2.88 -11.14
C SER A 18 -25.95 4.35 -11.38
N GLU A 19 -26.36 5.24 -10.47
CA GLU A 19 -25.98 6.67 -10.54
C GLU A 19 -24.46 6.83 -10.48
N THR A 20 -23.77 6.05 -9.65
CA THR A 20 -22.31 6.06 -9.54
C THR A 20 -21.62 5.66 -10.86
N ALA A 21 -22.18 4.69 -11.59
CA ALA A 21 -21.68 4.29 -12.91
C ALA A 21 -21.84 5.41 -13.94
N ILE A 22 -23.00 6.05 -13.99
CA ILE A 22 -23.27 7.20 -14.88
C ILE A 22 -22.29 8.34 -14.57
N PHE A 23 -22.11 8.70 -13.29
CA PHE A 23 -21.16 9.73 -12.91
C PHE A 23 -19.73 9.39 -13.30
N ARG A 24 -19.34 8.11 -13.20
CA ARG A 24 -18.03 7.65 -13.62
C ARG A 24 -17.82 7.88 -15.11
N GLU A 25 -18.74 7.45 -15.96
CA GLU A 25 -18.67 7.62 -17.41
C GLU A 25 -18.63 9.10 -17.80
N MET A 26 -19.49 9.93 -17.19
CA MET A 26 -19.50 11.37 -17.46
C MET A 26 -18.18 12.05 -17.09
N ILE A 27 -17.55 11.64 -15.99
CA ILE A 27 -16.25 12.19 -15.56
C ILE A 27 -15.13 11.76 -16.51
N GLU A 28 -15.12 10.50 -16.93
CA GLU A 28 -14.13 9.99 -17.90
C GLU A 28 -14.29 10.70 -19.26
N LYS A 29 -15.53 10.91 -19.73
CA LYS A 29 -15.83 11.66 -20.96
C LYS A 29 -15.42 13.13 -20.86
N LYS A 30 -15.70 13.78 -19.73
CA LYS A 30 -15.37 15.20 -19.52
C LYS A 30 -13.87 15.46 -19.42
N LEU A 31 -13.14 14.57 -18.77
CA LEU A 31 -11.70 14.73 -18.52
C LEU A 31 -10.82 14.08 -19.59
N GLY A 32 -11.38 13.25 -20.47
CA GLY A 32 -10.63 12.51 -21.49
C GLY A 32 -9.66 11.46 -20.93
N VAL A 33 -9.72 11.17 -19.62
CA VAL A 33 -8.82 10.24 -18.93
C VAL A 33 -9.64 9.15 -18.25
N LYS A 34 -9.26 7.89 -18.48
CA LYS A 34 -9.84 6.75 -17.74
C LYS A 34 -9.45 6.84 -16.27
N ARG A 35 -10.43 6.69 -15.37
CA ARG A 35 -10.13 6.67 -13.94
C ARG A 35 -9.26 5.44 -13.59
N PRO A 36 -8.20 5.61 -12.79
CA PRO A 36 -7.38 4.49 -12.35
C PRO A 36 -8.22 3.51 -11.54
N LYS A 37 -7.88 2.23 -11.63
CA LYS A 37 -8.51 1.18 -10.83
C LYS A 37 -8.35 1.54 -9.34
N ARG A 38 -9.43 1.45 -8.55
CA ARG A 38 -9.36 1.68 -7.10
C ARG A 38 -8.34 0.74 -6.48
N GLY A 39 -7.51 1.28 -5.59
CA GLY A 39 -6.55 0.52 -4.79
C GLY A 39 -5.14 1.09 -4.86
N ARG A 40 -4.21 0.46 -4.14
CA ARG A 40 -2.78 0.76 -4.23
C ARG A 40 -2.26 0.19 -5.55
N PRO A 41 -1.50 0.97 -6.35
CA PRO A 41 -0.85 0.45 -7.56
C PRO A 41 -0.04 -0.82 -7.24
N PRO A 42 -0.01 -1.81 -8.15
CA PRO A 42 0.83 -2.97 -7.97
C PRO A 42 2.31 -2.56 -7.91
N LYS A 43 3.11 -3.30 -7.15
CA LYS A 43 4.57 -3.12 -7.14
C LYS A 43 5.13 -3.38 -8.55
N ALA A 44 6.13 -2.60 -8.96
CA ALA A 44 6.82 -2.76 -10.23
C ALA A 44 7.42 -4.17 -10.39
N VAL A 45 7.59 -4.59 -11.64
CA VAL A 45 8.32 -5.83 -11.99
C VAL A 45 9.75 -5.69 -11.47
N GLY A 46 10.26 -6.66 -10.71
CA GLY A 46 11.57 -6.60 -10.04
C GLY A 46 11.58 -6.01 -8.63
N ALA A 47 10.53 -5.28 -8.21
CA ALA A 47 10.42 -4.76 -6.84
C ALA A 47 9.78 -5.77 -5.86
N LYS A 48 9.46 -6.97 -6.34
CA LYS A 48 8.88 -8.05 -5.53
C LYS A 48 10.00 -8.91 -4.97
N MET A 49 10.06 -8.99 -3.65
CA MET A 49 10.94 -9.92 -2.95
C MET A 49 10.27 -11.29 -2.89
N THR A 50 11.06 -12.35 -3.10
CA THR A 50 10.60 -13.73 -2.90
C THR A 50 10.66 -14.07 -1.41
N PRO A 51 9.57 -14.58 -0.81
CA PRO A 51 9.60 -15.03 0.58
C PRO A 51 10.45 -16.30 0.66
N ILE A 52 11.52 -16.26 1.45
CA ILE A 52 12.39 -17.40 1.72
C ILE A 52 12.54 -17.59 3.23
N SER A 53 12.74 -18.83 3.66
CA SER A 53 13.11 -19.15 5.03
C SER A 53 14.60 -19.45 5.08
N ILE A 54 15.37 -18.61 5.78
CA ILE A 54 16.81 -18.76 5.96
C ILE A 54 17.15 -18.78 7.44
N ARG A 55 18.06 -19.68 7.84
CA ARG A 55 18.64 -19.65 9.18
C ARG A 55 19.81 -18.69 9.19
N VAL A 56 19.76 -17.69 10.06
CA VAL A 56 20.83 -16.71 10.26
C VAL A 56 21.38 -16.81 11.67
N HIS A 57 22.69 -16.59 11.82
CA HIS A 57 23.32 -16.58 13.14
C HIS A 57 22.71 -15.46 14.02
N PRO A 58 22.42 -15.69 15.32
CA PRO A 58 21.76 -14.69 16.17
C PRO A 58 22.45 -13.33 16.23
N LYS A 59 23.79 -13.31 16.18
CA LYS A 59 24.59 -12.07 16.09
C LYS A 59 24.25 -11.23 14.85
N VAL A 60 24.01 -11.87 13.70
CA VAL A 60 23.62 -11.18 12.45
C VAL A 60 22.23 -10.55 12.60
N LEU A 61 21.28 -11.28 13.21
CA LEU A 61 19.95 -10.74 13.45
C LEU A 61 19.98 -9.53 14.38
N SER A 62 20.75 -9.60 15.47
CA SER A 62 20.93 -8.49 16.41
C SER A 62 21.58 -7.27 15.76
N TRP A 63 22.60 -7.50 14.94
CA TRP A 63 23.23 -6.44 14.14
C TRP A 63 22.25 -5.81 13.15
N ALA A 64 21.53 -6.61 12.38
CA ALA A 64 20.58 -6.13 11.38
C ALA A 64 19.46 -5.28 12.00
N LYS A 65 18.97 -5.65 13.18
CA LYS A 65 17.98 -4.87 13.93
C LYS A 65 18.52 -3.50 14.38
N LYS A 66 19.75 -3.46 14.89
CA LYS A 66 20.39 -2.18 15.30
C LYS A 66 20.58 -1.26 14.10
N GLU A 67 21.07 -1.81 13.00
CA GLU A 67 21.34 -1.05 11.78
C GLU A 67 20.05 -0.58 11.09
N ALA A 68 19.01 -1.41 11.10
CA ALA A 68 17.68 -1.05 10.60
C ALA A 68 17.08 0.13 11.36
N LYS A 69 17.20 0.13 12.70
CA LYS A 69 16.78 1.25 13.54
C LYS A 69 17.53 2.54 13.20
N ARG A 70 18.85 2.45 12.97
CA ARG A 70 19.69 3.59 12.58
C ARG A 70 19.27 4.20 11.24
N ARG A 71 18.86 3.37 10.28
CA ARG A 71 18.48 3.78 8.91
C ARG A 71 16.99 4.07 8.73
N GLY A 72 16.14 3.74 9.70
CA GLY A 72 14.68 3.87 9.58
C GLY A 72 14.06 2.88 8.58
N VAL A 73 14.69 1.72 8.36
CA VAL A 73 14.21 0.67 7.43
C VAL A 73 13.92 -0.63 8.18
N GLY A 74 13.36 -1.63 7.49
CA GLY A 74 13.17 -2.97 8.06
C GLY A 74 14.50 -3.74 8.13
N TYR A 75 14.66 -4.61 9.13
CA TYR A 75 15.86 -5.46 9.24
C TYR A 75 16.03 -6.41 8.06
N GLN A 76 14.93 -6.84 7.43
CA GLN A 76 14.96 -7.63 6.20
C GLN A 76 15.61 -6.86 5.03
N THR A 77 15.37 -5.55 4.94
CA THR A 77 16.01 -4.70 3.93
C THR A 77 17.52 -4.66 4.14
N VAL A 78 17.98 -4.50 5.38
CA VAL A 78 19.41 -4.52 5.70
C VAL A 78 20.05 -5.86 5.31
N ILE A 79 19.38 -6.97 5.63
CA ILE A 79 19.87 -8.32 5.26
C ILE A 79 19.94 -8.45 3.72
N ASN A 80 18.90 -8.05 3.01
CA ASN A 80 18.86 -8.12 1.56
C ASN A 80 19.93 -7.25 0.91
N ASP A 81 20.17 -6.03 1.40
CA ASP A 81 21.20 -5.14 0.86
C ASP A 81 22.60 -5.75 1.01
N VAL A 82 22.87 -6.45 2.11
CA VAL A 82 24.15 -7.16 2.32
C VAL A 82 24.27 -8.35 1.37
N LEU A 83 23.22 -9.15 1.26
CA LEU A 83 23.22 -10.31 0.35
C LEU A 83 23.37 -9.86 -1.11
N LEU A 84 22.73 -8.76 -1.50
CA LEU A 84 22.84 -8.19 -2.84
C LEU A 84 24.28 -7.74 -3.14
N LYS A 85 24.95 -7.11 -2.17
CA LYS A 85 26.36 -6.71 -2.29
C LYS A 85 27.32 -7.89 -2.39
N ALA A 86 26.98 -9.04 -1.80
CA ALA A 86 27.81 -10.24 -1.86
C ALA A 86 27.57 -11.07 -3.13
N ALA A 87 26.42 -10.91 -3.77
CA ALA A 87 26.05 -11.58 -5.01
C ALA A 87 26.47 -10.80 -6.28
N ALA A 88 26.84 -9.53 -6.12
CA ALA A 88 27.40 -8.67 -7.16
C ALA A 88 28.92 -8.86 -7.26
#